data_AF-A0A2N6LAY9-F1
#
_entry.id   AF-A0A2N6LAY9-F1
#
_cell.length_a   1.000
_cell.length_b   1.000
_cell.length_c   1.000
_cell.angle_alpha   90.00
_cell.angle_beta   90.00
_cell.angle_gamma   90.00
#
_symmetry.space_group_name_H-M   'P 1'
#
loop_
_entity.id
_entity.type
_entity.pdbx_description
1 polymer ?
#
loop_
_entity_poly.entity_id
_entity_poly.type
_entity_poly.pdbx_seq_one_letter_code
_entity_poly.pdbx_strand_id
1 'polypeptide(L)' 'MTQTRERQSQNPISDLEYDFLTVLHNKGQAIKAYDTYIQDAQQAGSQPCVELFQKLRQSDIEQAQEIRHHLQEVMQKGKM' A
#
# COMPACT_ATOMS: atom_id res chain seq x y z
N MET A 1 -20.37 -5.03 -30.73
CA MET A 1 -19.88 -6.29 -30.12
C MET A 1 -18.37 -6.17 -30.02
N THR A 2 -17.87 -5.74 -28.87
CA THR A 2 -16.45 -5.53 -28.57
C THR A 2 -16.39 -5.60 -27.05
N GLN A 3 -15.57 -6.40 -26.39
CA GLN A 3 -14.22 -6.81 -26.71
C GLN A 3 -13.90 -8.01 -25.82
N THR A 4 -13.65 -9.18 -26.42
CA THR A 4 -13.11 -10.34 -25.72
C THR A 4 -11.66 -10.01 -25.33
N ARG A 5 -11.43 -9.54 -24.10
CA ARG A 5 -10.09 -9.58 -23.48
C ARG A 5 -9.87 -10.97 -22.88
N GLU A 6 -9.87 -11.99 -23.73
CA GLU A 6 -9.27 -13.27 -23.38
C GLU A 6 -7.81 -13.23 -23.82
N ARG A 7 -7.00 -12.53 -23.05
CA ARG A 7 -5.63 -12.98 -22.81
C ARG A 7 -5.53 -13.24 -21.33
N GLN A 8 -6.04 -14.39 -20.89
CA GLN A 8 -5.53 -15.04 -19.68
C GLN A 8 -4.09 -15.46 -19.97
N SER A 9 -3.21 -14.47 -20.06
CA SER A 9 -1.77 -14.65 -20.14
C SER A 9 -1.30 -15.09 -18.77
N GLN A 10 -0.94 -16.37 -18.61
CA GLN A 10 0.05 -17.02 -17.70
C GLN A 10 0.35 -16.44 -16.30
N ASN A 11 -0.38 -15.44 -15.83
CA ASN A 11 -0.12 -14.72 -14.60
C ASN A 11 -0.87 -15.45 -13.49
N PRO A 12 -0.19 -15.86 -12.41
CA PRO A 12 -0.81 -16.66 -11.36
C PRO A 12 -1.83 -15.89 -10.52
N ILE A 13 -1.98 -14.58 -10.76
CA ILE A 13 -2.90 -13.68 -10.07
C ILE A 13 -3.64 -12.78 -11.08
N SER A 14 -4.84 -12.35 -10.71
CA SER A 14 -5.64 -11.37 -11.44
C SER A 14 -5.05 -9.96 -11.34
N ASP A 15 -5.45 -9.08 -12.27
CA ASP A 15 -5.05 -7.67 -12.26
C ASP A 15 -5.41 -6.98 -10.93
N LEU A 16 -6.59 -7.29 -10.38
CA LEU A 16 -7.03 -6.71 -9.11
C LEU A 16 -6.14 -7.16 -7.94
N GLU A 17 -5.78 -8.44 -7.87
CA GLU A 17 -4.84 -8.93 -6.86
C GLU A 17 -3.46 -8.27 -7.00
N TYR A 18 -2.98 -8.12 -8.24
CA TYR A 18 -1.73 -7.42 -8.52
C TYR A 18 -1.77 -5.96 -8.07
N ASP A 19 -2.87 -5.25 -8.32
CA ASP A 19 -3.04 -3.86 -7.91
C ASP A 19 -3.02 -3.73 -6.38
N PHE A 20 -3.76 -4.58 -5.66
CA PHE A 20 -3.75 -4.59 -4.18
C PHE A 20 -2.36 -4.90 -3.61
N LEU A 21 -1.65 -5.89 -4.17
CA LEU A 21 -0.28 -6.21 -3.77
C LEU A 21 0.68 -5.04 -4.02
N THR A 22 0.51 -4.34 -5.15
CA THR A 22 1.32 -3.17 -5.50
C THR A 22 1.08 -2.03 -4.51
N VAL A 23 -0.17 -1.75 -4.14
CA VAL A 23 -0.47 -0.73 -3.13
C VAL A 23 0.12 -1.10 -1.77
N LEU A 24 0.00 -2.36 -1.33
CA LEU A 24 0.62 -2.84 -0.09
C LEU A 24 2.13 -2.70 -0.10
N HIS A 25 2.78 -3.05 -1.21
CA HIS A 25 4.22 -2.89 -1.37
C HIS A 25 4.63 -1.42 -1.18
N ASN A 26 3.97 -0.51 -1.90
CA ASN A 26 4.28 0.92 -1.85
C ASN A 26 4.09 1.49 -0.44
N LYS A 27 3.00 1.14 0.25
CA LYS A 27 2.78 1.55 1.64
C LYS A 27 3.84 0.98 2.59
N GLY A 28 4.21 -0.29 2.42
CA GLY A 28 5.27 -0.90 3.21
C GLY A 28 6.62 -0.18 3.06
N GLN A 29 6.94 0.29 1.85
CA GLN A 29 8.15 1.09 1.60
C GLN A 29 8.06 2.47 2.25
N ALA A 30 6.90 3.16 2.16
CA ALA A 30 6.67 4.44 2.81
C ALA A 30 6.81 4.33 4.34
N ILE A 31 6.18 3.33 4.96
CA ILE A 31 6.25 3.06 6.40
C ILE A 31 7.70 2.94 6.88
N LYS A 32 8.53 2.19 6.14
CA LYS A 32 9.96 2.05 6.46
C LYS A 32 10.72 3.36 6.28
N ALA A 33 10.42 4.12 5.23
CA ALA A 33 11.09 5.38 4.94
C ALA A 33 10.79 6.46 5.98
N TYR A 34 9.58 6.47 6.57
CA TYR A 34 9.22 7.44 7.60
C TYR A 34 10.14 7.41 8.81
N ASP A 35 10.72 6.26 9.18
CA ASP A 35 11.67 6.20 10.30
C ASP A 35 12.89 7.11 10.03
N THR A 36 13.40 7.11 8.79
CA THR A 36 14.48 8.02 8.35
C THR A 36 14.00 9.46 8.28
N TYR A 37 12.81 9.72 7.73
CA TYR A 37 12.29 11.09 7.60
C TYR A 37 12.02 11.74 8.96
N ILE A 38 11.57 10.96 9.94
CA ILE A 38 11.41 11.41 11.32
C ILE A 38 12.77 11.76 11.93
N GLN A 39 13.80 10.93 11.71
CA GLN A 39 15.16 11.22 12.17
C GLN A 39 15.72 12.50 11.55
N ASP A 40 15.54 12.69 10.24
CA ASP A 40 15.99 13.89 9.53
C ASP A 40 15.27 15.15 10.05
N ALA A 41 13.96 15.06 10.29
CA ALA A 41 13.18 16.15 10.88
C ALA A 41 13.62 16.50 12.31
N GLN A 42 13.98 15.50 13.11
CA GLN A 42 14.54 15.70 14.45
C GLN A 42 15.91 16.40 14.38
N GLN A 43 16.79 15.96 13.48
CA GLN A 43 18.11 16.56 13.29
C GLN A 43 18.02 18.02 12.79
N ALA A 44 17.02 18.31 11.96
CA ALA A 44 16.71 19.66 11.50
C ALA A 44 16.04 20.55 12.58
N GLY A 45 15.71 20.00 13.76
CA GLY A 45 15.02 20.73 14.82
C GLY A 45 13.57 21.10 14.48
N SER A 46 12.95 20.43 13.51
CA SER A 46 11.59 20.73 13.04
C SER A 46 10.56 19.82 13.67
N GLN A 47 10.09 20.19 14.86
CA GLN A 47 9.02 19.47 15.57
C GLN A 47 7.73 19.31 14.74
N PRO A 48 7.24 20.33 13.99
CA PRO A 48 6.06 20.15 13.15
C PRO A 48 6.23 19.08 12.06
N CYS A 49 7.45 18.93 11.51
CA CYS A 49 7.74 17.88 10.53
C CYS A 49 7.79 16.49 11.18
N VAL A 50 8.33 16.38 12.40
CA VAL A 50 8.30 15.12 13.16
C VAL A 50 6.86 14.64 13.36
N GLU A 51 5.99 15.52 13.83
CA GLU A 51 4.58 15.21 14.07
C GLU A 51 3.84 14.83 12.79
N LEU A 52 4.11 15.56 11.69
CA LEU A 52 3.53 15.24 10.39
C LEU A 52 3.96 13.84 9.92
N PHE A 53 5.26 13.52 9.94
CA PHE A 53 5.73 12.22 9.49
C PHE A 53 5.25 11.06 10.37
N GLN A 54 5.14 11.27 11.68
CA GLN A 54 4.53 10.29 12.59
C GLN A 54 3.05 10.04 12.24
N LYS A 55 2.28 11.11 11.98
CA LYS A 55 0.88 11.00 11.58
C LYS A 55 0.73 10.28 10.24
N LEU A 56 1.57 10.61 9.25
CA LEU A 56 1.56 9.96 7.94
C LEU A 56 1.87 8.46 8.07
N ARG A 57 2.91 8.11 8.83
CA ARG A 57 3.27 6.71 9.11
C ARG A 57 2.11 5.93 9.73
N GLN A 58 1.44 6.51 10.73
CA GLN A 58 0.30 5.87 11.38
C GLN A 58 -0.87 5.67 10.41
N SER A 59 -1.18 6.69 9.60
CA SER A 59 -2.24 6.59 8.59
C SER A 59 -1.94 5.53 7.53
N ASP A 60 -0.68 5.41 7.08
CA ASP A 60 -0.29 4.37 6.13
C ASP A 60 -0.36 2.96 6.72
N ILE A 61 -0.07 2.80 8.02
CA ILE A 61 -0.23 1.52 8.73
C ILE A 61 -1.70 1.10 8.74
N GLU A 62 -2.60 2.01 9.11
CA GLU A 62 -4.05 1.75 9.16
C GLU A 62 -4.59 1.39 7.79
N GLN A 63 -4.24 2.17 6.77
CA GLN A 63 -4.65 1.90 5.40
C GLN A 63 -4.06 0.58 4.87
N ALA A 64 -2.80 0.25 5.19
CA ALA A 64 -2.22 -1.03 4.80
C ALA A 64 -2.94 -2.23 5.45
N GLN A 65 -3.45 -2.07 6.67
CA GLN A 65 -4.25 -3.11 7.33
C GLN A 65 -5.59 -3.32 6.63
N GLU A 66 -6.28 -2.24 6.27
CA GLU A 66 -7.53 -2.26 5.51
C GLU A 66 -7.35 -2.90 4.13
N ILE A 67 -6.31 -2.48 3.40
CA ILE A 67 -5.98 -3.02 2.07
C ILE A 67 -5.63 -4.50 2.17
N ARG A 68 -4.91 -4.92 3.22
CA ARG A 68 -4.61 -6.34 3.46
C ARG A 68 -5.89 -7.15 3.69
N HIS A 69 -6.85 -6.60 4.42
CA HIS A 69 -8.15 -7.25 4.63
C HIS A 69 -8.89 -7.45 3.30
N HIS A 70 -9.00 -6.41 2.48
CA HIS A 70 -9.65 -6.51 1.16
C HIS A 70 -8.91 -7.45 0.20
N LEU A 71 -7.57 -7.45 0.20
CA LEU A 71 -6.79 -8.41 -0.59
C LEU A 71 -7.14 -9.85 -0.21
N GLN A 72 -7.27 -10.16 1.09
CA GLN A 72 -7.66 -11.50 1.54
C GLN A 72 -9.04 -11.90 1.00
N GLU A 73 -10.00 -10.96 0.97
CA GLU A 73 -11.31 -11.23 0.40
C GLU A 73 -11.25 -11.46 -1.11
N VAL A 74 -10.49 -10.63 -1.84
CA VAL A 74 -10.29 -10.76 -3.28
C VAL A 74 -9.64 -12.11 -3.61
N MET A 75 -8.60 -12.53 -2.89
CA MET A 75 -7.93 -13.81 -3.11
C MET A 75 -8.81 -15.02 -2.79
N GLN A 76 -9.76 -14.89 -1.86
CA GLN A 76 -10.68 -15.98 -1.51
C GLN A 76 -11.88 -16.08 -2.45
N LYS A 77 -12.45 -14.95 -2.85
CA LYS A 77 -13.74 -14.87 -3.56
C LYS A 77 -13.58 -14.59 -5.06
N GLY A 78 -12.38 -14.21 -5.51
CA GLY A 78 -12.08 -13.85 -6.90
C GLY A 78 -12.71 -12.54 -7.37
N LYS A 79 -13.46 -11.83 -6.50
CA LYS A 79 -14.07 -10.50 -6.62
C LYS A 79 -14.65 -10.11 -5.25
N MET A 80 -14.65 -8.81 -4.91
CA MET A 80 -15.56 -8.25 -3.90
C MET A 80 -16.90 -7.92 -4.54
#